data_AF-A0A950FZF1-F1
#
_entry.id   AF-A0A950FZF1-F1
#
_cell.length_a   1.000
_cell.length_b   1.000
_cell.length_c   1.000
_cell.angle_alpha   90.00
_cell.angle_beta   90.00
_cell.angle_gamma   90.00
#
_symmetry.space_group_name_H-M   'P 1'
#
loop_
_entity.id
_entity.type
_entity.pdbx_description
1 polymer ?
#
loop_
_entity_poly.entity_id
_entity_poly.type
_entity_poly.pdbx_seq_one_letter_code
_entity_poly.pdbx_strand_id
1 'polypeptide(L)'
;MEEKAVVSTVGPLPRRSVGESLDLEFVHVGFRSLGTAGDGGKACKAVIKEPAWLCTLQPSAPLDGYLLEAGKFSASFAKDDRITPGLQVTIVVTCS
;
A
#
# COMPACT_ATOMS: atom_id res chain seq x y z
N MET A 1 0.82 -14.24 -8.17
CA MET A 1 2.25 -14.50 -7.91
C MET A 1 2.65 -13.75 -6.66
N GLU A 2 3.43 -14.34 -5.75
CA GLU A 2 3.93 -13.62 -4.57
C GLU A 2 5.23 -12.88 -4.90
N GLU A 3 5.34 -11.63 -4.47
CA GLU A 3 6.51 -10.78 -4.66
C GLU A 3 6.83 -9.99 -3.39
N LYS A 4 8.05 -9.48 -3.30
CA LYS A 4 8.42 -8.50 -2.29
C LYS A 4 8.21 -7.10 -2.84
N ALA A 5 7.74 -6.20 -1.98
CA ALA A 5 7.74 -4.77 -2.26
C ALA A 5 8.35 -4.02 -1.07
N VAL A 6 8.76 -2.78 -1.33
CA VAL A 6 9.34 -1.91 -0.32
C VAL A 6 8.58 -0.60 -0.26
N VAL A 7 8.38 -0.07 0.95
CA VAL A 7 7.90 1.30 1.12
C VAL A 7 8.96 2.25 0.56
N SER A 8 8.59 2.97 -0.48
CA SER A 8 9.45 3.94 -1.18
C SER A 8 9.23 5.37 -0.68
N THR A 9 8.00 5.72 -0.32
CA THR A 9 7.63 7.05 0.15
C THR A 9 6.54 6.95 1.20
N VAL A 10 6.60 7.81 2.21
CA VAL A 10 5.53 8.02 3.19
C VAL A 10 5.27 9.52 3.24
N GLY A 11 4.05 9.93 2.95
CA GLY A 11 3.64 11.33 2.96
C GLY A 11 2.35 11.53 3.76
N PRO A 12 2.08 12.74 4.27
CA PRO A 12 0.81 13.01 4.93
C PRO A 12 -0.35 12.97 3.93
N LEU A 13 -1.50 12.37 4.30
CA LEU A 13 -2.76 12.73 3.65
C LEU A 13 -3.33 14.01 4.28
N PRO A 14 -4.17 14.76 3.56
CA PRO A 14 -4.99 15.80 4.17
C PRO A 14 -5.81 15.17 5.32
N ARG A 15 -5.75 15.77 6.51
CA ARG A 15 -6.56 15.34 7.65
C ARG A 15 -8.03 15.29 7.23
N ARG A 16 -8.67 14.14 7.45
CA ARG A 16 -10.12 13.98 7.26
C ARG A 16 -10.77 13.89 8.63
N SER A 17 -11.47 14.95 9.02
CA SER A 17 -12.32 14.94 10.21
C SER A 17 -13.59 14.15 9.88
N VAL A 18 -13.89 13.10 10.65
CA VAL A 18 -15.16 12.38 10.56
C VAL A 18 -15.95 12.68 11.83
N GLY A 19 -16.87 13.65 11.76
CA GLY A 19 -17.69 14.08 12.90
C GLY A 19 -16.93 14.87 13.97
N GLU A 20 -17.63 15.24 15.04
CA GLU A 20 -17.21 16.22 16.05
C GLU A 20 -16.08 15.76 17.01
N SER A 21 -15.55 14.53 16.92
CA SER A 21 -14.60 14.03 17.94
C SER A 21 -13.64 12.90 17.52
N LEU A 22 -13.49 12.59 16.22
CA LEU A 22 -12.56 11.54 15.77
C LEU A 22 -11.58 12.09 14.71
N ASP A 23 -10.42 12.52 15.17
CA ASP A 23 -9.25 12.80 14.33
C ASP A 23 -8.54 11.49 13.99
N LEU A 24 -8.78 10.98 12.77
CA LEU A 24 -7.99 9.88 12.22
C LEU A 24 -6.89 10.48 11.33
N GLU A 25 -5.63 10.36 11.76
CA GLU A 25 -4.48 10.72 10.93
C GLU A 25 -4.18 9.59 9.95
N PHE A 26 -4.13 9.92 8.66
CA PHE A 26 -3.80 8.98 7.58
C PHE A 26 -2.49 9.36 6.89
N VAL A 27 -1.76 8.36 6.44
CA VAL A 27 -0.53 8.51 5.66
C VAL A 27 -0.68 7.85 4.30
N HIS A 28 -0.11 8.51 3.29
CA HIS A 28 -0.07 8.05 1.91
C HIS A 28 1.26 7.34 1.72
N VAL A 29 1.20 6.07 1.34
CA VAL A 29 2.37 5.20 1.30
C VAL A 29 2.52 4.68 -0.11
N GLY A 30 3.67 5.00 -0.71
CA GLY A 30 4.06 4.51 -2.03
C GLY A 30 4.92 3.27 -1.88
N PHE A 31 4.58 2.21 -2.58
CA PHE A 31 5.33 0.96 -2.62
C PHE A 31 5.97 0.76 -3.98
N ARG A 32 7.15 0.14 -3.98
CA ARG A 32 7.82 -0.34 -5.18
C ARG A 32 7.95 -1.86 -5.09
N SER A 33 7.36 -2.58 -6.05
CA SER A 33 7.62 -4.01 -6.21
C SER A 33 9.08 -4.24 -6.58
N LEU A 34 9.66 -5.29 -6.03
CA LEU A 34 10.99 -5.80 -6.37
C LEU A 34 10.93 -6.91 -7.42
N GLY A 35 9.73 -7.37 -7.77
CA GLY A 35 9.51 -8.36 -8.82
C GLY A 35 9.27 -7.75 -10.20
N THR A 36 9.10 -8.61 -11.20
CA THR A 36 9.02 -8.23 -12.62
C THR A 36 7.60 -7.94 -13.10
N ALA A 37 6.58 -8.24 -12.29
CA ALA A 37 5.18 -8.22 -12.74
C ALA A 37 4.67 -6.84 -13.19
N GLY A 38 5.28 -5.74 -12.74
CA GLY A 38 4.86 -4.38 -13.09
C GLY A 38 5.60 -3.73 -14.27
N ASP A 39 6.57 -4.40 -14.88
CA ASP A 39 7.48 -3.80 -15.88
C ASP A 39 7.00 -3.98 -17.33
N GLY A 40 6.05 -4.90 -17.57
CA GLY A 40 5.64 -5.34 -18.91
C GLY A 40 4.45 -4.61 -19.53
N GLY A 41 4.03 -3.46 -19.00
CA GLY A 41 2.87 -2.71 -19.52
C GLY A 41 1.50 -3.38 -19.32
N LYS A 42 1.43 -4.47 -18.54
CA LYS A 42 0.17 -5.13 -18.16
C LYS A 42 -0.42 -4.47 -16.92
N ALA A 43 -1.74 -4.31 -16.91
CA ALA A 43 -2.47 -3.88 -15.72
C ALA A 43 -2.45 -5.02 -14.70
N CYS A 44 -1.68 -4.84 -13.63
CA CYS A 44 -1.61 -5.78 -12.52
C CYS A 44 -2.21 -5.15 -11.26
N LYS A 45 -2.66 -6.00 -10.35
CA LYS A 45 -3.13 -5.61 -9.02
C LYS A 45 -2.21 -6.21 -7.96
N ALA A 46 -1.93 -5.46 -6.90
CA ALA A 46 -1.11 -5.86 -5.77
C ALA A 46 -1.94 -5.89 -4.48
N VAL A 47 -1.95 -7.01 -3.79
CA VAL A 47 -2.58 -7.18 -2.47
C VAL A 47 -1.49 -7.37 -1.42
N ILE A 48 -1.49 -6.57 -0.36
CA ILE A 48 -0.54 -6.73 0.74
C ILE A 48 -0.95 -7.93 1.58
N LYS A 49 -0.01 -8.84 1.82
CA LYS A 49 -0.20 -10.06 2.63
C LYS A 49 0.58 -9.99 3.94
N GLU A 50 1.78 -9.43 3.91
CA GLU A 50 2.63 -9.31 5.10
C GLU A 50 3.34 -7.95 5.16
N PRO A 51 3.58 -7.41 6.37
CA PRO A 51 3.19 -7.99 7.67
C PRO A 51 1.69 -7.83 7.97
N ALA A 52 1.09 -8.77 8.71
CA ALA A 52 -0.36 -8.82 8.93
C ALA A 52 -0.93 -7.55 9.60
N TRP A 53 -0.16 -6.90 10.46
CA TRP A 53 -0.56 -5.64 11.10
C TRP A 53 -0.76 -4.52 10.07
N LEU A 54 -0.05 -4.53 8.95
CA LEU A 54 -0.20 -3.52 7.92
C LEU A 54 -1.55 -3.66 7.22
N CYS A 55 -2.03 -4.89 7.02
CA CYS A 55 -3.37 -5.18 6.49
C CYS A 55 -4.48 -4.67 7.42
N THR A 56 -4.26 -4.75 8.75
CA THR A 56 -5.25 -4.23 9.73
C THR A 56 -5.35 -2.70 9.74
N LEU A 57 -4.32 -1.99 9.25
CA LEU A 57 -4.29 -0.52 9.17
C LEU A 57 -4.88 0.02 7.86
N GLN A 58 -5.49 -0.84 7.03
CA GLN A 58 -6.12 -0.46 5.77
C GLN A 58 -7.66 -0.42 5.90
N PRO A 59 -8.25 0.62 6.53
CA PRO A 59 -9.69 0.71 6.68
C PRO A 59 -10.45 0.86 5.35
N SER A 60 -9.73 1.13 4.24
CA SER A 60 -10.31 1.32 2.90
C SER A 60 -9.52 0.58 1.82
N ALA A 61 -8.87 -0.56 2.14
CA ALA A 61 -8.25 -1.38 1.12
C ALA A 61 -9.28 -1.78 0.06
N PRO A 62 -8.99 -1.62 -1.25
CA PRO A 62 -9.83 -2.20 -2.29
C PRO A 62 -9.85 -3.72 -2.12
N LEU A 63 -11.03 -4.33 -2.19
CA LEU A 63 -11.18 -5.80 -2.17
C LEU A 63 -10.33 -6.47 -3.26
N ASP A 64 -10.13 -5.77 -4.38
CA ASP A 64 -9.37 -6.23 -5.53
C ASP A 64 -7.86 -5.90 -5.49
N GLY A 65 -7.37 -5.26 -4.42
CA GLY A 65 -5.99 -4.79 -4.32
C GLY A 65 -5.72 -3.46 -5.05
N TYR A 66 -4.47 -3.03 -5.03
CA TYR A 66 -4.03 -1.75 -5.57
C TYR A 66 -3.53 -1.91 -6.99
N LEU A 67 -3.83 -0.95 -7.87
CA LEU A 67 -3.28 -0.93 -9.22
C LEU A 67 -1.75 -0.82 -9.14
N LEU A 68 -1.07 -1.77 -9.79
CA LEU A 68 0.38 -1.84 -9.92
C LEU A 68 0.76 -1.36 -11.33
N GLU A 69 1.34 -0.16 -11.42
CA GLU A 69 1.80 0.44 -12.67
C GLU A 69 3.30 0.71 -12.61
N ALA A 70 4.05 0.28 -13.62
CA ALA A 70 5.51 0.44 -13.70
C ALA A 70 6.22 -0.03 -12.40
N GLY A 71 5.74 -1.15 -11.84
CA GLY A 71 6.27 -1.73 -10.60
C GLY A 71 5.97 -0.92 -9.32
N LYS A 72 5.03 0.04 -9.36
CA LYS A 72 4.66 0.87 -8.21
C LYS A 72 3.17 0.84 -7.96
N PHE A 73 2.80 0.96 -6.69
CA PHE A 73 1.42 1.15 -6.26
C PHE A 73 1.39 2.03 -5.01
N SER A 74 0.24 2.60 -4.69
CA SER A 74 0.07 3.44 -3.51
C SER A 74 -1.15 3.03 -2.70
N ALA A 75 -1.05 3.14 -1.37
CA ALA A 75 -2.13 2.86 -0.46
C ALA A 75 -2.20 3.93 0.65
N SER A 76 -3.37 4.07 1.27
CA SER A 76 -3.56 4.95 2.42
C SER A 76 -3.76 4.11 3.67
N PHE A 77 -3.05 4.44 4.74
CA PHE A 77 -3.12 3.73 6.02
C PHE A 77 -3.41 4.70 7.15
N ALA A 78 -4.00 4.20 8.22
CA ALA A 78 -3.93 4.90 9.49
C ALA A 78 -2.44 5.11 9.87
N LYS A 79 -2.12 6.28 10.41
CA LYS A 79 -0.76 6.64 10.80
C LYS A 79 -0.24 5.64 11.83
N ASP A 80 0.93 5.09 11.56
CA ASP A 80 1.65 4.16 12.44
C ASP A 80 3.15 4.34 12.20
N ASP A 81 3.92 4.52 13.27
CA ASP A 81 5.35 4.85 13.21
C ASP A 81 6.20 3.70 12.63
N ARG A 82 5.65 2.49 12.52
CA ARG A 82 6.33 1.35 11.87
C ARG A 82 6.36 1.49 10.35
N ILE A 83 5.47 2.30 9.77
CA ILE A 83 5.42 2.55 8.33
C ILE A 83 6.49 3.56 7.96
N THR A 84 7.66 3.07 7.58
CA THR A 84 8.83 3.91 7.22
C THR A 84 9.40 3.50 5.86
N PRO A 85 10.07 4.41 5.13
CA PRO A 85 10.80 4.06 3.93
C PRO A 85 11.79 2.92 4.19
N GLY A 86 11.82 1.94 3.28
CA GLY A 86 12.63 0.72 3.44
C GLY A 86 11.91 -0.46 4.10
N LEU A 87 10.72 -0.25 4.70
CA LEU A 87 9.90 -1.35 5.20
C LEU A 87 9.56 -2.32 4.06
N GLN A 88 9.93 -3.59 4.24
CA GLN A 88 9.62 -4.65 3.28
C GLN A 88 8.26 -5.27 3.57
N VAL A 89 7.52 -5.55 2.51
CA VAL A 89 6.20 -6.19 2.55
C VAL A 89 6.14 -7.34 1.55
N THR A 90 5.33 -8.35 1.86
CA THR A 90 4.97 -9.40 0.89
C THR A 90 3.67 -8.99 0.21
N ILE A 91 3.65 -8.98 -1.11
CA ILE A 91 2.47 -8.72 -1.93
C ILE A 91 2.11 -9.93 -2.79
N VAL A 92 0.82 -10.09 -3.07
CA VAL A 92 0.31 -10.97 -4.11
C VAL A 92 -0.04 -10.12 -5.32
N VAL A 93 0.61 -10.40 -6.45
CA VAL A 93 0.38 -9.74 -7.73
C VAL A 93 -0.48 -10.61 -8.64
N THR A 94 -1.52 -10.00 -9.20
CA THR A 94 -2.43 -10.63 -10.17
C THR A 94 -2.51 -9.74 -11.41
N CYS A 95 -2.13 -10.25 -12.58
CA CYS A 95 -2.15 -9.52 -13.85
C CYS A 95 -3.28 -10.02 -14.74
N SER A 96 -3.96 -9.10 -15.43
CA SER A 96 -4.98 -9.41 -16.45
C SER A 96 -4.41 -9.30 -17.86
#